data_AF-A0AAJ0TFR7-F1
#
_entry.id   AF-A0AAJ0TFR7-F1
#
_cell.length_a   1.000
_cell.length_b   1.000
_cell.length_c   1.000
_cell.angle_alpha   90.00
_cell.angle_beta   90.00
_cell.angle_gamma   90.00
#
_symmetry.space_group_name_H-M   'P 1'
#
loop_
_entity.id
_entity.type
_entity.pdbx_description
1 polymer ?
#
loop_
_entity_poly.entity_id
_entity_poly.type
_entity_poly.pdbx_seq_one_letter_code
_entity_poly.pdbx_strand_id
1 'polypeptide(L)'
;MVKYFGPVGRFKHSRQIIVMEKGQAWLPWIIFGVPFAIFLFLLVSGFAANQPYEISSALRQGGQLPEPLQQLLTGLNVPLEWQYIPAIFYLFAVPFFSIMIITYGFLSQLNIFQFNNFINWILAFFMTFLTLPFNLFVRIVYAMLAAMGMYGVFAFGALFVLGVGWIFLRQLGPDRWGYTNAGTYQGLRLEDRYNRMRTWLIHARTQNHAHANVGEITTALTEADNNWAGNHREAAVHRLSAAVGFVTNPAHGFNTVGLGPAPR
;
A
#
# COMPACT_ATOMS: atom_id res chain seq x y z
N MET A 1 7.73 63.47 3.45
CA MET A 1 7.54 61.99 3.47
C MET A 1 6.82 61.58 2.20
N VAL A 2 7.54 61.00 1.22
CA VAL A 2 6.99 60.58 -0.06
C VAL A 2 6.98 59.06 -0.10
N LYS A 3 5.79 58.44 -0.14
CA LYS A 3 5.61 56.99 -0.28
C LYS A 3 5.60 56.62 -1.75
N TYR A 4 6.63 55.90 -2.20
CA TYR A 4 6.64 55.23 -3.49
C TYR A 4 5.87 53.91 -3.39
N PHE A 5 4.69 53.84 -4.03
CA PHE A 5 4.02 52.60 -4.35
C PHE A 5 4.53 52.11 -5.70
N GLY A 6 5.27 51.00 -5.71
CA GLY A 6 5.70 50.31 -6.93
C GLY A 6 4.54 49.52 -7.58
N PRO A 7 4.60 49.25 -8.89
CA PRO A 7 3.52 48.63 -9.63
C PRO A 7 3.39 47.14 -9.29
N VAL A 8 2.18 46.73 -8.91
CA VAL A 8 1.81 45.33 -8.68
C VAL A 8 1.74 44.62 -10.04
N GLY A 9 2.70 43.76 -10.32
CA GLY A 9 2.74 42.96 -11.55
C GLY A 9 1.53 42.02 -11.64
N ARG A 10 0.75 42.14 -12.73
CA ARG A 10 -0.31 41.19 -13.08
C ARG A 10 0.31 39.84 -13.48
N PHE A 11 0.19 38.85 -12.61
CA PHE A 11 0.49 37.47 -12.95
C PHE A 11 -0.53 36.95 -13.99
N LYS A 12 -0.07 36.76 -15.21
CA LYS A 12 -0.84 36.20 -16.33
C LYS A 12 -0.99 34.69 -16.09
N HIS A 13 -2.14 34.24 -15.60
CA HIS A 13 -2.48 32.82 -15.50
C HIS A 13 -2.60 32.22 -16.90
N SER A 14 -1.53 31.60 -17.39
CA SER A 14 -1.56 30.73 -18.57
C SER A 14 -2.32 29.45 -18.21
N ARG A 15 -3.58 29.35 -18.65
CA ARG A 15 -4.33 28.09 -18.64
C ARG A 15 -3.59 27.11 -19.52
N GLN A 16 -2.90 26.14 -18.92
CA GLN A 16 -2.41 24.98 -19.65
C GLN A 16 -3.60 24.09 -19.98
N ILE A 17 -3.98 24.09 -21.26
CA ILE A 17 -4.95 23.15 -21.79
C ILE A 17 -4.19 21.83 -21.95
N ILE A 18 -4.49 20.86 -21.10
CA ILE A 18 -3.94 19.51 -21.21
C ILE A 18 -4.59 18.88 -22.45
N VAL A 19 -3.87 18.93 -23.57
CA VAL A 19 -4.26 18.23 -24.80
C VAL A 19 -3.97 16.76 -24.56
N MET A 20 -4.99 15.99 -24.16
CA MET A 20 -4.88 14.54 -24.12
C MET A 20 -4.75 14.02 -25.55
N GLU A 21 -3.60 13.41 -25.83
CA GLU A 21 -3.30 12.76 -27.09
C GLU A 21 -4.29 11.60 -27.32
N LYS A 22 -4.99 11.59 -28.47
CA LYS A 22 -6.05 10.61 -28.80
C LYS A 22 -5.59 9.14 -28.71
N GLY A 23 -4.30 8.87 -28.57
CA GLY A 23 -3.72 7.54 -28.39
C GLY A 23 -3.81 6.95 -26.98
N GLN A 24 -4.28 7.66 -25.94
CA GLN A 24 -4.23 7.15 -24.55
C GLN A 24 -5.58 6.65 -24.01
N ALA A 25 -6.63 6.63 -24.84
CA ALA A 25 -7.98 6.22 -24.43
C ALA A 25 -8.17 4.69 -24.28
N TRP A 26 -7.25 3.87 -24.82
CA TRP A 26 -7.35 2.39 -24.74
C TRP A 26 -6.65 1.79 -23.51
N LEU A 27 -5.77 2.55 -22.85
CA LEU A 27 -5.05 2.07 -21.67
C LEU A 27 -5.99 1.59 -20.54
N PRO A 28 -7.08 2.30 -20.20
CA PRO A 28 -8.03 1.84 -19.19
C PRO A 28 -8.69 0.52 -19.57
N TRP A 29 -9.03 0.33 -20.85
CA TRP A 29 -9.68 -0.89 -21.32
C TRP A 29 -8.77 -2.11 -21.26
N ILE A 30 -7.46 -1.94 -21.43
CA ILE A 30 -6.52 -3.05 -21.23
C ILE A 30 -6.33 -3.34 -19.74
N ILE A 31 -6.20 -2.30 -18.92
CA ILE A 31 -6.01 -2.44 -17.47
C ILE A 31 -7.22 -3.10 -16.79
N PHE A 32 -8.45 -2.79 -17.23
CA PHE A 32 -9.67 -3.34 -16.62
C PHE A 32 -10.27 -4.52 -17.40
N GLY A 33 -10.19 -4.49 -18.74
CA GLY A 33 -10.81 -5.49 -19.60
C GLY A 33 -10.07 -6.82 -19.63
N VAL A 34 -8.73 -6.82 -19.63
CA VAL A 34 -7.95 -8.06 -19.64
C VAL A 34 -8.12 -8.85 -18.32
N PRO A 35 -8.02 -8.24 -17.13
CA PRO A 35 -8.32 -8.95 -15.88
C PRO A 35 -9.76 -9.43 -15.79
N PHE A 36 -10.73 -8.66 -16.31
CA PHE A 36 -12.14 -9.07 -16.33
C PHE A 36 -12.41 -10.26 -17.26
N ALA A 37 -11.76 -10.31 -18.42
CA ALA A 37 -11.84 -11.45 -19.33
C ALA A 37 -11.18 -12.70 -18.73
N ILE A 38 -10.02 -12.55 -18.08
CA ILE A 38 -9.36 -13.64 -17.33
C ILE A 38 -10.26 -14.10 -16.17
N PHE A 39 -10.93 -13.18 -15.47
CA PHE A 39 -11.91 -13.46 -14.42
C PHE A 39 -13.07 -14.32 -14.92
N LEU A 40 -13.69 -13.96 -16.06
CA LEU A 40 -14.78 -14.73 -16.65
C LEU A 40 -14.31 -16.12 -17.08
N PHE A 41 -13.11 -16.21 -17.66
CA PHE A 41 -12.53 -17.48 -18.08
C PHE A 41 -12.23 -18.41 -16.89
N LEU A 42 -11.65 -17.88 -15.80
CA LEU A 42 -11.37 -18.65 -14.57
C LEU A 42 -12.65 -19.08 -13.85
N LEU A 43 -13.67 -18.23 -13.85
CA LEU A 43 -14.99 -18.57 -13.31
C LEU A 43 -15.58 -19.74 -14.08
N VAL A 44 -15.66 -19.64 -15.41
CA VAL A 44 -16.24 -20.68 -16.27
C VAL A 44 -15.42 -21.99 -16.22
N SER A 45 -14.10 -21.90 -16.23
CA SER A 45 -13.22 -23.09 -16.14
C SER A 45 -13.27 -23.75 -14.76
N GLY A 46 -13.43 -22.99 -13.68
CA GLY A 46 -13.66 -23.53 -12.33
C GLY A 46 -14.97 -24.32 -12.21
N PHE A 47 -16.03 -23.90 -12.90
CA PHE A 47 -17.29 -24.67 -12.99
C PHE A 47 -17.18 -25.88 -13.93
N ALA A 48 -16.35 -25.80 -14.98
CA ALA A 48 -16.16 -26.89 -15.94
C ALA A 48 -15.23 -27.99 -15.38
N ALA A 49 -14.32 -27.65 -14.47
CA ALA A 49 -13.46 -28.57 -13.77
C ALA A 49 -14.22 -29.31 -12.65
N ASN A 50 -15.21 -30.13 -13.02
CA ASN A 50 -15.71 -31.21 -12.17
C ASN A 50 -14.64 -32.30 -12.06
N GLN A 51 -13.47 -31.96 -11.51
CA GLN A 51 -12.47 -32.97 -11.17
C GLN A 51 -13.07 -33.79 -10.02
N PRO A 52 -13.13 -35.14 -10.14
CA PRO A 52 -13.50 -35.97 -9.02
C PRO A 52 -12.55 -35.63 -7.86
N TYR A 53 -13.10 -35.32 -6.70
CA TYR A 53 -12.31 -34.97 -5.53
C TYR A 53 -11.38 -36.14 -5.19
N GLU A 54 -10.11 -36.03 -5.53
CA GLU A 54 -9.10 -36.96 -5.05
C GLU A 54 -8.93 -36.74 -3.55
N ILE A 55 -9.63 -37.55 -2.77
CA ILE A 55 -9.50 -37.56 -1.32
C ILE A 55 -8.03 -37.84 -1.00
N SER A 56 -7.40 -36.89 -0.30
CA SER A 56 -6.00 -36.97 0.06
C SER A 56 -5.70 -38.31 0.72
N SER A 57 -4.55 -38.89 0.40
CA SER A 57 -4.12 -40.17 0.98
C SER A 57 -4.11 -40.15 2.52
N ALA A 58 -3.96 -38.97 3.13
CA ALA A 58 -4.08 -38.76 4.57
C ALA A 58 -5.47 -39.09 5.13
N LEU A 59 -6.56 -38.76 4.42
CA LEU A 59 -7.93 -39.05 4.87
C LEU A 59 -8.30 -40.53 4.77
N ARG A 60 -7.61 -41.30 3.92
CA ARG A 60 -7.80 -42.76 3.76
C ARG A 60 -7.22 -43.57 4.93
N GLN A 61 -6.37 -42.98 5.76
CA GLN A 61 -5.77 -43.63 6.92
C GLN A 61 -6.73 -43.73 8.12
N GLY A 62 -7.86 -43.02 8.09
CA GLY A 62 -8.79 -42.88 9.22
C GLY A 62 -9.67 -44.10 9.56
N GLY A 63 -9.35 -45.29 9.05
CA GLY A 63 -10.17 -46.48 9.22
C GLY A 63 -11.41 -46.48 8.33
N GLN A 64 -11.74 -47.67 7.82
CA GLN A 64 -12.98 -47.88 7.07
C GLN A 64 -14.17 -47.95 8.04
N LEU A 65 -15.37 -47.57 7.58
CA LEU A 65 -16.57 -47.75 8.40
C LEU A 65 -16.84 -49.23 8.68
N PRO A 66 -17.54 -49.56 9.78
CA PRO A 66 -18.09 -50.90 9.99
C PRO A 66 -18.91 -51.37 8.77
N GLU A 67 -18.77 -52.65 8.39
CA GLU A 67 -19.49 -53.25 7.25
C GLU A 67 -21.00 -52.95 7.19
N PRO A 68 -21.76 -52.94 8.30
CA PRO A 68 -23.20 -52.63 8.24
C PRO A 68 -23.48 -51.23 7.70
N LEU A 69 -22.62 -50.26 8.06
CA LEU A 69 -22.74 -48.87 7.61
C LEU A 69 -22.29 -48.72 6.16
N GLN A 70 -21.26 -49.46 5.74
CA GLN A 70 -20.84 -49.50 4.33
C GLN A 70 -21.97 -50.02 3.43
N GLN A 71 -22.64 -51.10 3.82
CA GLN A 71 -23.76 -51.67 3.06
C GLN A 71 -24.94 -50.69 2.97
N LEU A 72 -25.28 -50.02 4.08
CA LEU A 72 -26.31 -48.99 4.10
C LEU A 72 -25.98 -47.82 3.16
N LEU A 73 -24.74 -47.32 3.21
CA LEU A 73 -24.28 -46.20 2.38
C LEU A 73 -24.19 -46.58 0.90
N THR A 74 -23.78 -47.81 0.60
CA THR A 74 -23.75 -48.33 -0.77
C THR A 74 -25.17 -48.46 -1.33
N GLY A 75 -26.14 -48.87 -0.51
CA GLY A 75 -27.57 -48.86 -0.85
C GLY A 75 -28.14 -47.47 -1.14
N LEU A 76 -27.55 -46.43 -0.54
CA LEU A 76 -27.85 -45.02 -0.81
C LEU A 76 -27.06 -44.45 -2.02
N ASN A 77 -26.38 -45.31 -2.78
CA ASN A 77 -25.55 -44.96 -3.93
C ASN A 77 -24.41 -43.97 -3.60
N VAL A 78 -23.87 -44.06 -2.37
CA VAL A 78 -22.73 -43.24 -1.94
C VAL A 78 -21.43 -43.85 -2.48
N PRO A 79 -20.55 -43.06 -3.14
CA PRO A 79 -19.28 -43.54 -3.70
C PRO A 79 -18.39 -44.22 -2.64
N LEU A 80 -17.68 -45.27 -3.05
CA LEU A 80 -16.84 -46.07 -2.14
C LEU A 80 -15.72 -45.22 -1.53
N GLU A 81 -15.20 -44.23 -2.28
CA GLU A 81 -14.20 -43.30 -1.78
C GLU A 81 -14.68 -42.46 -0.58
N TRP A 82 -15.99 -42.30 -0.37
CA TRP A 82 -16.52 -41.52 0.75
C TRP A 82 -16.68 -42.35 2.02
N GLN A 83 -16.44 -43.67 1.98
CA GLN A 83 -16.68 -44.59 3.10
C GLN A 83 -15.53 -44.65 4.12
N TYR A 84 -14.79 -43.55 4.28
CA TYR A 84 -13.80 -43.37 5.36
C TYR A 84 -14.37 -42.43 6.41
N ILE A 85 -14.17 -42.72 7.70
CA ILE A 85 -14.78 -41.94 8.79
C ILE A 85 -14.48 -40.43 8.66
N PRO A 86 -13.21 -39.98 8.45
CA PRO A 86 -12.93 -38.56 8.32
C PRO A 86 -13.56 -37.94 7.08
N ALA A 87 -13.65 -38.71 6.00
CA ALA A 87 -14.24 -38.28 4.74
C ALA A 87 -15.74 -38.07 4.87
N ILE A 88 -16.48 -38.95 5.55
CA ILE A 88 -17.92 -38.76 5.81
C ILE A 88 -18.16 -37.50 6.62
N PHE A 89 -17.42 -37.27 7.69
CA PHE A 89 -17.63 -36.06 8.49
C PHE A 89 -17.39 -34.80 7.67
N TYR A 90 -16.33 -34.77 6.87
CA TYR A 90 -15.95 -33.59 6.09
C TYR A 90 -16.82 -33.37 4.85
N LEU A 91 -17.11 -34.42 4.09
CA LEU A 91 -17.82 -34.37 2.81
C LEU A 91 -19.34 -34.46 2.96
N PHE A 92 -19.84 -35.02 4.07
CA PHE A 92 -21.28 -35.20 4.30
C PHE A 92 -21.76 -34.39 5.51
N ALA A 93 -21.20 -34.60 6.70
CA ALA A 93 -21.74 -33.98 7.92
C ALA A 93 -21.60 -32.46 7.91
N VAL A 94 -20.41 -31.93 7.61
CA VAL A 94 -20.17 -30.47 7.54
C VAL A 94 -21.14 -29.78 6.56
N PRO A 95 -21.26 -30.19 5.29
CA PRO A 95 -22.21 -29.57 4.38
C PRO A 95 -23.66 -29.81 4.83
N PHE A 96 -24.01 -31.00 5.33
CA PHE A 96 -25.36 -31.27 5.86
C PHE A 96 -25.76 -30.29 6.97
N PHE A 97 -24.94 -30.15 8.02
CA PHE A 97 -25.21 -29.23 9.12
C PHE A 97 -25.23 -27.77 8.64
N SER A 98 -24.38 -27.41 7.69
CA SER A 98 -24.37 -26.06 7.10
C SER A 98 -25.70 -25.74 6.41
N ILE A 99 -26.22 -26.65 5.57
CA ILE A 99 -27.52 -26.47 4.91
C ILE A 99 -28.61 -26.34 5.97
N MET A 100 -28.65 -27.28 6.91
CA MET A 100 -29.72 -27.35 7.88
C MET A 100 -29.79 -26.08 8.72
N ILE A 101 -28.64 -25.51 9.11
CA ILE A 101 -28.58 -24.23 9.83
C ILE A 101 -29.05 -23.07 8.95
N ILE A 102 -28.64 -23.01 7.68
CA ILE A 102 -29.08 -21.98 6.74
C ILE A 102 -30.60 -22.06 6.51
N THR A 103 -31.11 -23.24 6.18
CA THR A 103 -32.55 -23.49 5.99
C THR A 103 -33.33 -23.19 7.26
N TYR A 104 -32.84 -23.59 8.42
CA TYR A 104 -33.43 -23.23 9.71
C TYR A 104 -33.47 -21.71 9.91
N GLY A 105 -32.38 -21.01 9.61
CA GLY A 105 -32.30 -19.55 9.67
C GLY A 105 -33.35 -18.89 8.78
N PHE A 106 -33.51 -19.37 7.54
CA PHE A 106 -34.56 -18.90 6.63
C PHE A 106 -35.96 -19.17 7.16
N LEU A 107 -36.25 -20.39 7.64
CA LEU A 107 -37.56 -20.74 8.20
C LEU A 107 -37.91 -19.92 9.44
N SER A 108 -36.91 -19.63 10.27
CA SER A 108 -37.03 -18.77 11.45
C SER A 108 -37.38 -17.33 11.06
N GLN A 109 -36.70 -16.77 10.04
CA GLN A 109 -36.96 -15.41 9.55
C GLN A 109 -38.33 -15.28 8.86
N LEU A 110 -38.79 -16.32 8.15
CA LEU A 110 -40.11 -16.34 7.53
C LEU A 110 -41.24 -16.43 8.55
N ASN A 111 -40.93 -16.80 9.80
CA ASN A 111 -41.84 -16.77 10.94
C ASN A 111 -43.18 -17.51 10.66
N ILE A 112 -43.11 -18.62 9.91
CA ILE A 112 -44.28 -19.44 9.54
C ILE A 112 -44.78 -20.24 10.74
N PHE A 113 -43.87 -20.72 11.58
CA PHE A 113 -44.18 -21.48 12.80
C PHE A 113 -43.63 -20.77 14.05
N GLN A 114 -44.10 -19.54 14.30
CA GLN A 114 -43.60 -18.66 15.39
C GLN A 114 -43.64 -19.31 16.78
N PHE A 115 -44.60 -20.21 17.01
CA PHE A 115 -44.88 -20.79 18.31
C PHE A 115 -44.04 -22.03 18.64
N ASN A 116 -43.38 -22.66 17.66
CA ASN A 116 -42.63 -23.87 17.92
C ASN A 116 -41.37 -23.99 17.05
N ASN A 117 -40.25 -23.54 17.59
CA ASN A 117 -38.93 -23.63 16.96
C ASN A 117 -38.51 -25.08 16.63
N PHE A 118 -39.06 -26.07 17.32
CA PHE A 118 -38.78 -27.48 17.05
C PHE A 118 -39.29 -27.91 15.67
N ILE A 119 -40.44 -27.38 15.23
CA ILE A 119 -41.02 -27.67 13.92
C ILE A 119 -40.10 -27.12 12.82
N ASN A 120 -39.54 -25.91 13.00
CA ASN A 120 -38.58 -25.34 12.06
C ASN A 120 -37.31 -26.19 11.93
N TRP A 121 -36.82 -26.75 13.04
CA TRP A 121 -35.69 -27.68 13.04
C TRP A 121 -35.98 -28.96 12.27
N ILE A 122 -37.15 -29.57 12.51
CA ILE A 122 -37.57 -30.78 11.80
C ILE A 122 -37.71 -30.52 10.29
N LEU A 123 -38.36 -29.41 9.91
CA LEU A 123 -38.49 -29.04 8.49
C LEU A 123 -37.13 -28.78 7.85
N ALA A 124 -36.23 -28.06 8.53
CA ALA A 124 -34.89 -27.83 8.04
C ALA A 124 -34.13 -29.14 7.82
N PHE A 125 -34.25 -30.09 8.74
CA PHE A 125 -33.68 -31.43 8.59
C PHE A 125 -34.22 -32.17 7.37
N PHE A 126 -35.55 -32.24 7.20
CA PHE A 126 -36.16 -32.92 6.05
C PHE A 126 -35.83 -32.26 4.72
N MET A 127 -35.87 -30.93 4.64
CA MET A 127 -35.48 -30.20 3.43
C MET A 127 -34.01 -30.45 3.09
N THR A 128 -33.12 -30.43 4.09
CA THR A 128 -31.71 -30.73 3.89
C THR A 128 -31.50 -32.16 3.40
N PHE A 129 -32.20 -33.12 4.00
CA PHE A 129 -32.12 -34.52 3.60
C PHE A 129 -32.62 -34.75 2.17
N LEU A 130 -33.71 -34.09 1.77
CA LEU A 130 -34.27 -34.16 0.42
C LEU A 130 -33.41 -33.49 -0.65
N THR A 131 -32.58 -32.51 -0.28
CA THR A 131 -31.68 -31.81 -1.23
C THR A 131 -30.36 -32.53 -1.48
N LEU A 132 -30.01 -33.50 -0.63
CA LEU A 132 -28.81 -34.33 -0.72
C LEU A 132 -28.66 -35.11 -2.05
N PRO A 133 -29.68 -35.87 -2.53
CA PRO A 133 -29.54 -36.65 -3.77
C PRO A 133 -29.37 -35.79 -5.03
N PHE A 134 -29.75 -34.51 -4.99
CA PHE A 134 -29.71 -33.66 -6.18
C PHE A 134 -28.31 -33.11 -6.48
N ASN A 135 -27.32 -33.25 -5.59
CA ASN A 135 -26.00 -32.61 -5.69
C ASN A 135 -26.05 -31.08 -5.94
N LEU A 136 -27.23 -30.49 -5.86
CA LEU A 136 -27.50 -29.11 -6.23
C LEU A 136 -26.91 -28.17 -5.18
N PHE A 137 -26.96 -28.58 -3.91
CA PHE A 137 -26.34 -27.81 -2.84
C PHE A 137 -24.81 -27.83 -2.91
N VAL A 138 -24.19 -28.98 -3.21
CA VAL A 138 -22.74 -29.06 -3.41
C VAL A 138 -22.30 -28.07 -4.49
N ARG A 139 -23.06 -27.97 -5.59
CA ARG A 139 -22.84 -26.97 -6.65
C ARG A 139 -23.04 -25.54 -6.16
N ILE A 140 -24.06 -25.27 -5.34
CA ILE A 140 -24.29 -23.94 -4.76
C ILE A 140 -23.14 -23.54 -3.83
N VAL A 141 -22.69 -24.44 -2.95
CA VAL A 141 -21.55 -24.19 -2.06
C VAL A 141 -20.28 -23.95 -2.85
N TYR A 142 -20.03 -24.73 -3.92
CA TYR A 142 -18.91 -24.44 -4.82
C TYR A 142 -19.03 -23.07 -5.47
N ALA A 143 -20.23 -22.70 -5.94
CA ALA A 143 -20.46 -21.38 -6.49
C ALA A 143 -20.20 -20.26 -5.45
N MET A 144 -20.65 -20.45 -4.20
CA MET A 144 -20.46 -19.48 -3.13
C MET A 144 -18.98 -19.39 -2.68
N LEU A 145 -18.29 -20.52 -2.52
CA LEU A 145 -16.86 -20.57 -2.20
C LEU A 145 -16.01 -19.99 -3.33
N ALA A 146 -16.34 -20.28 -4.59
CA ALA A 146 -15.69 -19.69 -5.75
C ALA A 146 -15.91 -18.17 -5.75
N ALA A 147 -17.15 -17.70 -5.52
CA ALA A 147 -17.46 -16.28 -5.44
C ALA A 147 -16.72 -15.57 -4.29
N MET A 148 -16.65 -16.20 -3.10
CA MET A 148 -15.92 -15.65 -1.95
C MET A 148 -14.40 -15.65 -2.16
N GLY A 149 -13.83 -16.73 -2.68
CA GLY A 149 -12.41 -16.80 -3.01
C GLY A 149 -12.02 -15.75 -4.05
N MET A 150 -12.87 -15.57 -5.05
CA MET A 150 -12.73 -14.55 -6.08
C MET A 150 -12.86 -13.12 -5.53
N TYR A 151 -13.78 -12.89 -4.59
CA TYR A 151 -13.86 -11.62 -3.86
C TYR A 151 -12.56 -11.33 -3.10
N GLY A 152 -11.97 -12.34 -2.46
CA GLY A 152 -10.66 -12.23 -1.81
C GLY A 152 -9.55 -11.83 -2.78
N VAL A 153 -9.48 -12.46 -3.95
CA VAL A 153 -8.50 -12.12 -5.00
C VAL A 153 -8.73 -10.69 -5.52
N PHE A 154 -9.98 -10.28 -5.72
CA PHE A 154 -10.30 -8.94 -6.17
C PHE A 154 -9.94 -7.88 -5.12
N ALA A 155 -10.28 -8.11 -3.85
CA ALA A 155 -9.92 -7.24 -2.75
C ALA A 155 -8.39 -7.11 -2.61
N PHE A 156 -7.67 -8.22 -2.72
CA PHE A 156 -6.21 -8.21 -2.75
C PHE A 156 -5.65 -7.42 -3.94
N GLY A 157 -6.18 -7.65 -5.15
CA GLY A 157 -5.78 -6.93 -6.36
C GLY A 157 -6.03 -5.43 -6.26
N ALA A 158 -7.20 -5.02 -5.72
CA ALA A 158 -7.53 -3.63 -5.49
C ALA A 158 -6.57 -2.98 -4.47
N LEU A 159 -6.31 -3.65 -3.34
CA LEU A 159 -5.33 -3.19 -2.36
C LEU A 159 -3.92 -3.11 -2.94
N PHE A 160 -3.53 -4.06 -3.78
CA PHE A 160 -2.24 -4.08 -4.45
C PHE A 160 -2.11 -2.91 -5.43
N VAL A 161 -3.10 -2.68 -6.30
CA VAL A 161 -3.09 -1.56 -7.26
C VAL A 161 -3.13 -0.22 -6.53
N LEU A 162 -3.94 -0.08 -5.48
CA LEU A 162 -3.96 1.14 -4.66
C LEU A 162 -2.63 1.35 -3.94
N GLY A 163 -2.05 0.31 -3.35
CA GLY A 163 -0.78 0.38 -2.63
C GLY A 163 0.40 0.69 -3.55
N VAL A 164 0.57 -0.07 -4.63
CA VAL A 164 1.62 0.15 -5.63
C VAL A 164 1.38 1.46 -6.37
N GLY A 165 0.15 1.77 -6.75
CA GLY A 165 -0.23 3.03 -7.38
C GLY A 165 0.07 4.23 -6.47
N TRP A 166 -0.19 4.12 -5.17
CA TRP A 166 0.16 5.15 -4.18
C TRP A 166 1.67 5.32 -4.04
N ILE A 167 2.44 4.23 -3.97
CA ILE A 167 3.90 4.27 -3.93
C ILE A 167 4.44 4.90 -5.23
N PHE A 168 3.89 4.52 -6.38
CA PHE A 168 4.27 5.05 -7.68
C PHE A 168 3.92 6.53 -7.82
N LEU A 169 2.73 6.96 -7.39
CA LEU A 169 2.33 8.36 -7.31
C LEU A 169 3.21 9.17 -6.34
N ARG A 170 3.64 8.57 -5.23
CA ARG A 170 4.63 9.17 -4.31
C ARG A 170 5.99 9.32 -4.96
N GLN A 171 6.44 8.32 -5.72
CA GLN A 171 7.68 8.38 -6.48
C GLN A 171 7.59 9.37 -7.65
N LEU A 172 6.42 9.54 -8.24
CA LEU A 172 6.08 10.57 -9.22
C LEU A 172 5.68 11.90 -8.58
N GLY A 173 5.80 12.05 -7.25
CA GLY A 173 5.54 13.30 -6.57
C GLY A 173 6.41 14.45 -7.12
N PRO A 174 5.98 15.72 -6.95
CA PRO A 174 6.64 16.91 -7.52
C PRO A 174 8.15 17.00 -7.24
N ASP A 175 8.60 16.34 -6.18
CA ASP A 175 10.00 16.31 -5.74
C ASP A 175 10.94 15.60 -6.74
N ARG A 176 10.41 14.72 -7.62
CA ARG A 176 11.19 13.99 -8.63
C ARG A 176 10.93 14.41 -10.08
N TRP A 177 9.88 15.19 -10.36
CA TRP A 177 9.56 15.73 -11.70
C TRP A 177 10.45 16.90 -12.15
N GLY A 178 11.62 17.11 -11.54
CA GLY A 178 12.61 18.07 -12.06
C GLY A 178 12.75 19.39 -11.31
N TYR A 179 12.17 19.54 -10.11
CA TYR A 179 12.53 20.66 -9.24
C TYR A 179 13.82 20.41 -8.45
N THR A 180 14.19 19.16 -8.15
CA THR A 180 15.47 18.85 -7.50
C THR A 180 16.69 18.86 -8.43
N ASN A 181 16.48 18.95 -9.75
CA ASN A 181 17.53 19.12 -10.77
C ASN A 181 17.55 20.52 -11.41
N ALA A 182 16.82 21.50 -10.88
CA ALA A 182 16.93 22.89 -11.32
C ALA A 182 17.97 23.59 -10.43
N GLY A 183 19.04 24.14 -11.01
CA GLY A 183 20.08 24.92 -10.32
C GLY A 183 19.54 26.01 -9.36
N THR A 184 18.25 26.35 -9.45
CA THR A 184 17.51 27.19 -8.52
C THR A 184 17.47 26.65 -7.08
N TYR A 185 17.25 25.34 -6.85
CA TYR A 185 17.22 24.79 -5.49
C TYR A 185 18.61 24.62 -4.89
N GLN A 186 19.60 24.28 -5.71
CA GLN A 186 21.00 24.33 -5.30
C GLN A 186 21.41 25.77 -4.96
N GLY A 187 20.98 26.75 -5.76
CA GLY A 187 21.19 28.17 -5.50
C GLY A 187 20.61 28.63 -4.17
N LEU A 188 19.34 28.31 -3.89
CA LEU A 188 18.68 28.63 -2.62
C LEU A 188 19.36 27.96 -1.42
N ARG A 189 19.72 26.68 -1.55
CA ARG A 189 20.41 25.96 -0.46
C ARG A 189 21.83 26.47 -0.21
N LEU A 190 22.55 26.88 -1.27
CA LEU A 190 23.88 27.49 -1.18
C LEU A 190 23.80 28.89 -0.54
N GLU A 191 22.80 29.69 -0.90
CA GLU A 191 22.58 31.02 -0.35
C GLU A 191 22.22 30.97 1.14
N ASP A 192 21.33 30.06 1.53
CA ASP A 192 21.02 29.79 2.92
C ASP A 192 22.27 29.35 3.72
N ARG A 193 23.08 28.45 3.16
CA ARG A 193 24.30 27.97 3.83
C ARG A 193 25.32 29.09 3.96
N TYR A 194 25.51 29.87 2.90
CA TYR A 194 26.39 31.04 2.86
C TYR A 194 26.02 32.05 3.94
N ASN A 195 24.75 32.47 3.98
CA ASN A 195 24.26 33.47 4.93
C ASN A 195 24.40 33.01 6.38
N ARG A 196 24.15 31.71 6.67
CA ARG A 196 24.36 31.15 8.00
C ARG A 196 25.83 31.16 8.42
N MET A 197 26.74 30.69 7.57
CA MET A 197 28.18 30.68 7.86
C MET A 197 28.74 32.09 8.02
N ARG A 198 28.36 33.01 7.13
CA ARG A 198 28.78 34.42 7.18
C ARG A 198 28.32 35.09 8.48
N THR A 199 27.06 34.94 8.85
CA THR A 199 26.50 35.51 10.09
C THR A 199 27.21 34.95 11.32
N TRP A 200 27.45 33.62 11.34
CA TRP A 200 28.16 32.97 12.44
C TRP A 200 29.61 33.48 12.57
N LEU A 201 30.35 33.62 11.46
CA LEU A 201 31.72 34.15 11.46
C LEU A 201 31.78 35.62 11.86
N ILE A 202 30.80 36.44 11.47
CA ILE A 202 30.69 37.82 11.95
C ILE A 202 30.51 37.84 13.46
N HIS A 203 29.65 36.96 14.00
CA HIS A 203 29.44 36.86 15.44
C HIS A 203 30.71 36.39 16.18
N ALA A 204 31.40 35.38 15.65
CA ALA A 204 32.67 34.89 16.15
C ALA A 204 33.75 35.98 16.17
N ARG A 205 33.85 36.75 15.07
CA ARG A 205 34.72 37.93 14.98
C ARG A 205 34.39 38.95 16.06
N THR A 206 33.10 39.21 16.29
CA THR A 206 32.68 40.20 17.29
C THR A 206 32.96 39.80 18.73
N GLN A 207 32.87 38.50 19.04
CA GLN A 207 33.16 38.02 20.39
C GLN A 207 34.67 37.94 20.66
N ASN A 208 35.50 37.80 19.62
CA ASN A 208 36.94 37.53 19.74
C ASN A 208 37.82 38.69 19.25
N HIS A 209 37.33 39.94 19.25
CA HIS A 209 38.02 41.11 18.66
C HIS A 209 39.48 41.34 19.11
N ALA A 210 39.90 40.82 20.26
CA ALA A 210 41.26 40.95 20.80
C ALA A 210 42.24 39.85 20.37
N HIS A 211 41.79 38.82 19.64
CA HIS A 211 42.64 37.70 19.24
C HIS A 211 43.43 38.00 17.96
N ALA A 212 44.71 37.60 17.91
CA ALA A 212 45.60 37.79 16.75
C ALA A 212 45.04 37.23 15.44
N ASN A 213 44.17 36.21 15.53
CA ASN A 213 43.62 35.49 14.38
C ASN A 213 42.35 36.13 13.78
N VAL A 214 41.90 37.27 14.31
CA VAL A 214 40.76 38.04 13.76
C VAL A 214 41.03 38.55 12.34
N GLY A 215 42.30 38.79 12.00
CA GLY A 215 42.72 39.16 10.66
C GLY A 215 42.35 38.09 9.63
N GLU A 216 42.55 36.81 9.96
CA GLU A 216 42.28 35.70 9.04
C GLU A 216 40.77 35.51 8.79
N ILE A 217 39.93 35.67 9.81
CA ILE A 217 38.46 35.66 9.64
C ILE A 217 38.02 36.80 8.73
N THR A 218 38.61 37.99 8.90
CA THR A 218 38.26 39.17 8.10
C THR A 218 38.64 38.97 6.64
N THR A 219 39.85 38.49 6.37
CA THR A 219 40.30 38.16 5.01
C THR A 219 39.42 37.09 4.37
N ALA A 220 39.09 36.02 5.10
CA ALA A 220 38.21 34.95 4.58
C ALA A 220 36.79 35.44 4.28
N LEU A 221 36.22 36.32 5.11
CA LEU A 221 34.91 36.95 4.88
C LEU A 221 34.94 37.85 3.63
N THR A 222 35.98 38.67 3.47
CA THR A 222 36.12 39.54 2.30
C THR A 222 36.30 38.74 1.00
N GLU A 223 37.14 37.71 1.01
CA GLU A 223 37.31 36.82 -0.15
C GLU A 223 36.02 36.06 -0.49
N ALA A 224 35.29 35.60 0.52
CA ALA A 224 34.00 34.94 0.31
C ALA A 224 32.94 35.91 -0.26
N ASP A 225 32.85 37.14 0.27
CA ASP A 225 31.93 38.19 -0.23
C ASP A 225 32.28 38.56 -1.69
N ASN A 226 33.56 38.68 -2.03
CA ASN A 226 34.01 38.95 -3.40
C ASN A 226 33.67 37.80 -4.36
N ASN A 227 33.92 36.54 -3.95
CA ASN A 227 33.56 35.36 -4.73
C ASN A 227 32.04 35.23 -4.91
N TRP A 228 31.25 35.56 -3.88
CA TRP A 228 29.80 35.56 -3.95
C TRP A 228 29.28 36.60 -4.96
N ALA A 229 29.82 37.82 -4.90
CA ALA A 229 29.50 38.89 -5.85
C ALA A 229 29.92 38.54 -7.30
N GLY A 230 31.03 37.82 -7.47
CA GLY A 230 31.51 37.32 -8.77
C GLY A 230 30.77 36.08 -9.32
N ASN A 231 29.66 35.66 -8.70
CA ASN A 231 28.91 34.45 -9.04
C ASN A 231 29.70 33.12 -8.90
N HIS A 232 30.80 33.13 -8.15
CA HIS A 232 31.58 31.95 -7.77
C HIS A 232 31.06 31.36 -6.44
N ARG A 233 29.76 30.99 -6.42
CA ARG A 233 29.02 30.61 -5.20
C ARG A 233 29.66 29.45 -4.42
N GLU A 234 30.16 28.43 -5.12
CA GLU A 234 30.81 27.27 -4.49
C GLU A 234 32.15 27.63 -3.83
N ALA A 235 32.96 28.47 -4.49
CA ALA A 235 34.23 28.95 -3.95
C ALA A 235 34.02 29.82 -2.69
N ALA A 236 32.97 30.65 -2.69
CA ALA A 236 32.59 31.46 -1.54
C ALA A 236 32.18 30.58 -0.34
N VAL A 237 31.33 29.57 -0.56
CA VAL A 237 30.90 28.62 0.48
C VAL A 237 32.09 27.79 0.99
N HIS A 238 32.96 27.31 0.10
CA HIS A 238 34.17 26.58 0.48
C HIS A 238 35.09 27.44 1.36
N ARG A 239 35.29 28.71 1.02
CA ARG A 239 36.15 29.62 1.80
C ARG A 239 35.60 29.89 3.19
N LEU A 240 34.28 30.11 3.32
CA LEU A 240 33.64 30.23 4.64
C LEU A 240 33.74 28.94 5.44
N SER A 241 33.55 27.77 4.82
CA SER A 241 33.64 26.49 5.52
C SER A 241 35.05 26.24 6.10
N ALA A 242 36.10 26.61 5.37
CA ALA A 242 37.48 26.53 5.84
C ALA A 242 37.72 27.48 7.03
N ALA A 243 37.18 28.70 6.98
CA ALA A 243 37.26 29.65 8.09
C ALA A 243 36.49 29.18 9.34
N VAL A 244 35.31 28.57 9.17
CA VAL A 244 34.57 27.94 10.28
C VAL A 244 35.38 26.80 10.89
N GLY A 245 35.97 25.94 10.07
CA GLY A 245 36.87 24.87 10.51
C GLY A 245 38.07 25.38 11.31
N PHE A 246 38.67 26.49 10.88
CA PHE A 246 39.74 27.17 11.59
C PHE A 246 39.29 27.71 12.95
N VAL A 247 38.17 28.42 13.03
CA VAL A 247 37.65 28.99 14.30
C VAL A 247 37.20 27.92 15.27
N THR A 248 36.69 26.79 14.78
CA THR A 248 36.22 25.68 15.63
C THR A 248 37.34 24.76 16.11
N ASN A 249 38.55 24.87 15.57
CA ASN A 249 39.68 24.09 16.03
C ASN A 249 40.26 24.69 17.32
N PRO A 250 40.23 23.96 18.46
CA PRO A 250 40.67 24.47 19.76
C PRO A 250 42.16 24.85 19.79
N ALA A 251 42.97 24.33 18.87
CA ALA A 251 44.39 24.68 18.77
C ALA A 251 44.64 26.16 18.43
N HIS A 252 43.65 26.86 17.86
CA HIS A 252 43.77 28.26 17.47
C HIS A 252 43.29 29.25 18.54
N GLY A 253 42.93 28.75 19.74
CA GLY A 253 42.65 29.57 20.92
C GLY A 253 41.39 30.43 20.83
N PHE A 254 40.47 30.10 19.92
CA PHE A 254 39.17 30.78 19.82
C PHE A 254 38.23 30.33 20.93
N ASN A 255 37.61 31.30 21.60
CA ASN A 255 36.55 31.00 22.54
C ASN A 255 35.24 30.80 21.77
N THR A 256 34.77 29.55 21.70
CA THR A 256 33.50 29.20 21.04
C THR A 256 32.31 29.22 21.99
N VAL A 257 32.51 29.54 23.27
CA VAL A 257 31.45 29.60 24.28
C VAL A 257 30.51 30.74 23.95
N GLY A 258 29.26 30.41 23.58
CA GLY A 258 28.22 31.37 23.21
C GLY A 258 27.96 31.51 21.70
N LEU A 259 28.73 30.85 20.82
CA LEU A 259 28.54 30.92 19.37
C LEU A 259 27.46 29.96 18.81
N GLY A 260 26.89 29.09 19.64
CA GLY A 260 26.01 28.01 19.18
C GLY A 260 26.74 26.98 18.30
N PRO A 261 26.05 25.91 17.86
CA PRO A 261 26.66 24.92 16.97
C PRO A 261 27.01 25.54 15.62
N ALA A 262 28.24 25.30 15.15
CA ALA A 262 28.66 25.77 13.83
C ALA A 262 27.73 25.19 12.74
N PRO A 263 27.28 26.02 11.77
CA PRO A 263 26.42 25.55 10.69
C PRO A 263 27.18 24.53 9.83
N ARG A 264 26.58 23.35 9.66
CA ARG A 264 27.11 22.29 8.81
C ARG A 264 26.88 22.53 7.34
#